data_AF-A0A0R0F0Y3-F1
#
_entry.id   AF-A0A0R0F0Y3-F1
#
_cell.length_a   1.000
_cell.length_b   1.000
_cell.length_c   1.000
_cell.angle_alpha   90.00
_cell.angle_beta   90.00
_cell.angle_gamma   90.00
#
_symmetry.space_group_name_H-M   'P 1'
#
loop_
_entity.id
_entity.type
_entity.pdbx_description
1 polymer ?
#
loop_
_entity_poly.entity_id
_entity_poly.type
_entity_poly.pdbx_seq_one_letter_code
_entity_poly.pdbx_strand_id
1 'polypeptide(L)'
;MGEELAGQLLKIQQQYPNYVKEVQGRGLFIGVEFNSKNLFPVSGYELCKKLKYKGVLAKPTHDTFICFTPPLHNENKKQCLYIKLSLYYVKVLPLENY
;
A
#
# COMPACT_ATOMS: atom_id res chain seq x y z
N MET A 1 -5.53 16.64 -1.41
CA MET A 1 -4.82 15.52 -2.07
C MET A 1 -4.29 14.52 -1.07
N GLY A 2 -3.36 14.89 -0.19
CA GLY A 2 -2.81 13.98 0.83
C GLY A 2 -3.85 13.38 1.77
N GLU A 3 -4.77 14.20 2.28
CA GLU A 3 -5.89 13.75 3.13
C GLU A 3 -6.82 12.77 2.41
N GLU A 4 -7.03 12.94 1.11
CA GLU A 4 -7.84 12.04 0.30
C GLU A 4 -7.18 10.66 0.22
N LEU A 5 -5.88 10.63 -0.11
CA LEU A 5 -5.11 9.38 -0.12
C LEU A 5 -5.10 8.72 1.26
N ALA A 6 -4.85 9.48 2.33
CA ALA A 6 -4.88 8.99 3.71
C ALA A 6 -6.23 8.39 4.06
N GLY A 7 -7.34 9.09 3.75
CA GLY A 7 -8.70 8.58 3.98
C GLY A 7 -9.00 7.28 3.22
N GLN A 8 -8.46 7.12 2.01
CA GLN A 8 -8.61 5.88 1.25
C GLN A 8 -7.77 4.74 1.82
N LEU A 9 -6.55 5.03 2.28
CA LEU A 9 -5.70 4.05 2.97
C LEU A 9 -6.32 3.61 4.30
N LEU A 10 -6.95 4.50 5.05
CA LEU A 10 -7.70 4.15 6.27
C LEU A 10 -8.90 3.23 5.97
N LYS A 11 -9.63 3.46 4.89
CA LYS A 11 -10.70 2.54 4.45
C LYS A 11 -10.15 1.15 4.09
N ILE A 12 -8.97 1.10 3.47
CA ILE A 12 -8.28 -0.14 3.17
C ILE A 12 -7.84 -0.84 4.47
N GLN A 13 -7.32 -0.09 5.45
CA GLN A 13 -6.99 -0.63 6.77
C GLN A 13 -8.19 -1.30 7.43
N GLN A 14 -9.37 -0.66 7.38
CA GLN A 14 -10.62 -1.23 7.89
C GLN A 14 -11.05 -2.51 7.15
N GLN A 15 -10.77 -2.61 5.85
CA GLN A 15 -11.07 -3.80 5.04
C GLN A 15 -10.08 -4.95 5.26
N TYR A 16 -8.84 -4.62 5.63
CA TYR A 16 -7.74 -5.57 5.79
C TYR A 16 -6.95 -5.34 7.08
N PRO A 17 -7.59 -5.39 8.26
CA PRO A 17 -6.95 -5.04 9.54
C PRO A 17 -5.80 -5.99 9.90
N ASN A 18 -5.82 -7.22 9.38
CA ASN A 18 -4.74 -8.18 9.60
C ASN A 18 -3.50 -7.89 8.74
N TYR A 19 -3.63 -7.19 7.62
CA TYR A 19 -2.50 -6.89 6.73
C TYR A 19 -1.93 -5.49 6.96
N VAL A 20 -2.81 -4.50 7.13
CA VAL A 20 -2.42 -3.11 7.38
C VAL A 20 -2.50 -2.84 8.87
N LYS A 21 -1.33 -2.72 9.50
CA LYS A 21 -1.23 -2.45 10.93
C LYS A 21 -1.58 -0.99 11.22
N GLU A 22 -0.95 -0.07 10.49
CA GLU A 22 -1.09 1.36 10.75
C GLU A 22 -0.99 2.17 9.45
N VAL A 23 -1.76 3.25 9.38
CA VAL A 23 -1.66 4.29 8.36
C VAL A 23 -1.35 5.60 9.06
N GLN A 24 -0.20 6.18 8.78
CA GLN A 24 0.26 7.42 9.41
C GLN A 24 0.86 8.37 8.37
N GLY A 25 0.86 9.67 8.64
CA GLY A 25 1.45 10.64 7.72
C GLY A 25 0.88 12.03 7.87
N ARG A 26 1.51 13.02 7.23
CA ARG A 26 1.05 14.41 7.18
C ARG A 26 1.32 15.01 5.81
N GLY A 27 0.39 15.84 5.33
CA GLY A 27 0.49 16.44 4.02
C GLY A 27 0.54 15.38 2.91
N LEU A 28 1.55 15.45 2.04
CA LEU A 28 1.69 14.55 0.89
C LEU A 28 2.45 13.24 1.22
N PHE A 29 2.99 13.10 2.43
CA PHE A 29 3.76 11.92 2.81
C PHE A 29 2.93 11.02 3.72
N ILE A 30 2.42 9.92 3.16
CA ILE A 30 1.62 8.94 3.89
C ILE A 30 2.36 7.61 3.91
N GLY A 31 2.66 7.11 5.11
CA GLY A 31 3.25 5.80 5.35
C GLY A 31 2.21 4.77 5.76
N VAL A 32 2.43 3.53 5.31
CA VAL A 32 1.62 2.38 5.68
C VAL A 32 2.54 1.31 6.26
N GLU A 33 2.24 0.89 7.47
CA GLU A 33 2.88 -0.25 8.11
C GLU A 33 2.06 -1.52 7.86
N PHE A 34 2.72 -2.56 7.39
CA PHE A 34 2.16 -3.88 7.15
C PHE A 34 2.55 -4.86 8.26
N ASN A 35 1.67 -5.81 8.57
CA ASN A 35 2.01 -6.90 9.47
C ASN A 35 2.93 -7.90 8.77
N SER A 36 4.21 -7.98 9.19
CA SER A 36 5.23 -8.86 8.59
C SER A 36 4.76 -10.31 8.43
N LYS A 37 4.14 -10.88 9.49
CA LYS A 37 3.66 -12.27 9.51
C LYS A 37 2.64 -12.58 8.42
N ASN A 38 1.77 -11.61 8.12
CA ASN A 38 0.70 -11.77 7.13
C ASN A 38 1.13 -11.30 5.74
N LEU A 39 2.20 -10.48 5.65
CA LEU A 39 2.78 -10.07 4.39
C LEU A 39 3.67 -11.18 3.78
N PHE A 40 4.32 -11.99 4.62
CA PHE A 40 5.13 -13.14 4.20
C PHE A 40 4.36 -14.09 3.27
N PRO A 41 4.96 -14.58 2.17
CA PRO A 41 6.37 -14.46 1.75
C PRO A 41 6.70 -13.17 0.99
N VAL A 42 5.73 -12.28 0.78
CA VAL A 42 5.94 -11.02 0.06
C VAL A 42 6.66 -10.03 0.98
N SER A 43 7.76 -9.45 0.51
CA SER A 43 8.41 -8.33 1.19
C SER A 43 7.82 -6.99 0.78
N GLY A 44 7.98 -5.95 1.60
CA GLY A 44 7.60 -4.58 1.22
C GLY A 44 8.27 -4.11 -0.07
N TYR A 45 9.47 -4.62 -0.37
CA TYR A 45 10.19 -4.36 -1.62
C TYR A 45 9.47 -4.98 -2.84
N GLU A 46 9.07 -6.25 -2.75
CA GLU A 46 8.33 -6.91 -3.83
C GLU A 46 6.95 -6.27 -4.06
N LEU A 47 6.29 -5.82 -2.99
CA LEU A 47 5.08 -5.03 -3.10
C LEU A 47 5.33 -3.70 -3.83
N CYS A 48 6.42 -2.99 -3.51
CA CYS A 48 6.82 -1.76 -4.22
C CYS A 48 7.10 -2.00 -5.71
N LYS A 49 7.77 -3.11 -6.07
CA LYS A 49 8.00 -3.48 -7.48
C LYS A 49 6.70 -3.67 -8.24
N LYS A 50 5.74 -4.41 -7.67
CA LYS A 50 4.41 -4.61 -8.28
C LYS A 50 3.64 -3.28 -8.44
N LEU A 51 3.75 -2.39 -7.45
CA LEU A 51 3.17 -1.05 -7.49
C LEU A 51 3.79 -0.17 -8.59
N LYS A 52 5.12 -0.26 -8.78
CA LYS A 52 5.84 0.46 -9.84
C LYS A 52 5.31 0.11 -11.23
N TYR A 53 5.08 -1.17 -11.52
CA TYR A 53 4.51 -1.60 -12.82
C TYR A 53 3.10 -1.05 -13.07
N LYS A 54 2.37 -0.67 -12.01
CA LYS A 54 1.06 -0.03 -12.09
C LYS A 54 1.14 1.51 -12.11
N GLY A 55 2.35 2.08 -12.16
CA GLY A 55 2.56 3.52 -12.14
C GLY A 55 2.42 4.16 -10.74
N VAL A 56 2.44 3.38 -9.66
CA VAL A 56 2.43 3.90 -8.30
C VAL A 56 3.86 4.02 -7.78
N LEU A 57 4.26 5.25 -7.46
CA LEU A 57 5.52 5.53 -6.78
C LEU A 57 5.36 5.21 -5.29
N ALA A 58 6.15 4.25 -4.82
CA ALA A 58 6.20 3.81 -3.43
C ALA A 58 7.65 3.56 -3.04
N LYS A 59 8.03 4.00 -1.84
CA LYS A 59 9.38 3.79 -1.29
C LYS A 59 9.30 2.86 -0.09
N PRO A 60 9.97 1.69 -0.12
CA PRO A 60 10.13 0.88 1.08
C PRO A 60 11.15 1.57 2.01
N THR A 61 10.83 1.63 3.31
CA THR A 61 11.74 2.19 4.33
C THR A 61 12.28 1.08 5.24
N HIS A 62 11.44 0.07 5.51
CA HIS A 62 11.77 -1.19 6.20
C HIS A 62 11.05 -2.33 5.47
N ASP A 63 11.25 -3.58 5.88
CA ASP A 63 10.59 -4.75 5.26
C ASP A 63 9.06 -4.67 5.28
N THR A 64 8.50 -3.90 6.21
CA THR A 64 7.06 -3.75 6.44
C THR A 64 6.52 -2.35 6.26
N PHE A 65 7.35 -1.33 6.02
CA PHE A 65 6.89 0.06 5.97
C PHE A 65 7.07 0.66 4.58
N ILE A 66 5.99 1.16 4.00
CA ILE A 66 5.97 1.75 2.65
C ILE A 66 5.41 3.16 2.70
N CYS A 67 6.17 4.11 2.15
CA CYS A 67 5.75 5.49 1.96
C CYS A 67 5.13 5.69 0.58
N PHE A 68 3.98 6.35 0.56
CA PHE A 68 3.22 6.75 -0.61
C PHE A 68 3.13 8.28 -0.70
N THR A 69 3.03 8.77 -1.92
CA THR A 69 2.84 10.19 -2.22
C THR A 69 1.74 10.33 -3.26
N PRO A 70 0.71 11.16 -3.05
CA PRO A 70 -0.35 11.36 -4.03
C PRO A 70 0.21 11.94 -5.34
N PRO A 71 -0.34 11.58 -6.51
CA PRO A 71 0.09 12.15 -7.78
C PRO A 71 -0.21 13.66 -7.83
N LEU A 72 0.59 14.39 -8.61
CA LEU A 72 0.45 15.84 -8.77
C LEU A 72 -0.85 16.24 -9.48
N HIS A 73 -1.30 15.41 -10.43
CA HIS A 73 -2.49 15.64 -11.26
C HIS A 73 -3.64 14.80 -10.69
N ASN A 74 -4.89 15.27 -10.84
CA ASN A 74 -6.16 14.75 -10.27
C ASN A 74 -6.48 13.25 -10.47
N GLU A 75 -5.55 12.44 -10.96
CA GLU A 75 -5.63 10.98 -11.04
C GLU A 75 -5.43 10.26 -9.68
N ASN A 76 -5.73 10.91 -8.54
CA ASN A 76 -5.71 10.28 -7.21
C ASN A 76 -6.49 8.95 -7.18
N LYS A 77 -7.60 8.90 -7.92
CA LYS A 77 -8.44 7.69 -8.05
C LYS A 77 -7.69 6.51 -8.63
N LYS A 78 -6.81 6.70 -9.63
CA LYS A 78 -6.01 5.61 -10.20
C LYS A 78 -4.98 5.10 -9.20
N GLN A 79 -4.26 6.00 -8.53
CA GLN A 79 -3.24 5.58 -7.55
C GLN A 79 -3.86 4.78 -6.42
N CYS A 80 -4.97 5.25 -5.86
CA CYS A 80 -5.64 4.53 -4.79
C CYS A 80 -6.26 3.21 -5.25
N LEU A 81 -6.83 3.16 -6.47
CA LEU A 81 -7.29 1.92 -7.10
C LEU A 81 -6.14 0.91 -7.20
N TYR A 82 -4.94 1.36 -7.60
CA TYR A 82 -3.78 0.50 -7.70
C TYR A 82 -3.23 0.04 -6.35
N ILE A 83 -3.24 0.91 -5.32
CA ILE A 83 -2.89 0.50 -3.96
C ILE A 83 -3.88 -0.56 -3.47
N LYS A 84 -5.19 -0.33 -3.64
CA LYS A 84 -6.24 -1.29 -3.29
C LYS A 84 -6.07 -2.61 -4.05
N LEU A 85 -5.80 -2.56 -5.35
CA LEU A 85 -5.56 -3.74 -6.18
C LEU A 85 -4.28 -4.49 -5.79
N SER A 86 -3.22 -3.78 -5.37
CA SER A 86 -1.97 -4.42 -4.94
C SER A 86 -2.10 -5.06 -3.57
N LEU A 87 -2.89 -4.49 -2.65
CA LEU A 87 -3.23 -5.12 -1.38
C LEU A 87 -4.22 -6.27 -1.55
N TYR A 88 -5.17 -6.14 -2.46
CA TYR A 88 -5.99 -7.27 -2.91
C TYR A 88 -5.11 -8.38 -3.49
N TYR A 89 -4.07 -8.04 -4.26
CA TYR A 89 -3.11 -9.02 -4.78
C TYR A 89 -2.32 -9.72 -3.66
N VAL A 90 -1.93 -9.01 -2.60
CA VAL A 90 -1.30 -9.62 -1.41
C VAL A 90 -2.26 -10.56 -0.68
N LYS A 91 -3.55 -10.18 -0.57
CA LYS A 91 -4.58 -11.05 0.02
C LYS A 91 -4.87 -12.29 -0.84
N VAL A 92 -4.92 -12.11 -2.16
CA VAL A 92 -5.35 -13.14 -3.12
C VAL A 92 -4.24 -14.07 -3.50
N LEU A 93 -2.97 -13.72 -3.29
CA LEU A 93 -1.88 -14.70 -3.38
C LEU A 93 -2.08 -15.75 -2.29
N PRO A 94 -2.58 -16.96 -2.63
CA PRO A 94 -2.60 -18.05 -1.70
C PRO A 94 -1.13 -18.40 -1.45
N LEU A 95 -0.80 -18.81 -0.25
CA LEU A 95 0.52 -19.35 0.13
C LEU A 95 0.91 -20.64 -0.65
N GLU A 96 0.26 -20.95 -1.77
CA GLU A 96 0.38 -22.21 -2.52
C GLU A 96 0.96 -22.04 -3.94
N ASN A 97 1.72 -20.99 -4.22
CA ASN A 97 2.54 -20.92 -5.45
C ASN A 97 4.01 -20.60 -5.18
N TYR A 98 4.57 -21.29 -4.19
CA TYR A 98 5.99 -21.67 -4.09
C TYR A 98 6.05 -23.09 -3.53
#